data_AF-A0A0F9FTD5-F1
#
_entry.id   AF-A0A0F9FTD5-F1
#
_cell.length_a   1.000
_cell.length_b   1.000
_cell.length_c   1.000
_cell.angle_alpha   90.00
_cell.angle_beta   90.00
_cell.angle_gamma   90.00
#
_symmetry.space_group_name_H-M   'P 1'
#
loop_
_entity.id
_entity.type
_entity.pdbx_description
1 polymer ?
#
loop_
_entity_poly.entity_id
_entity_poly.type
_entity_poly.pdbx_seq_one_letter_code
_entity_poly.pdbx_strand_id
1 'polypeptide(L)'
;MISARVSIVLKSSSLYEVGNWAWILDVDEFYADSAHGTIRATIDSNQYNQITVESKFFYINMQHYLNETGNRLFRIDAEDECFVPTNKWSVAKKCVYYLSRDDGMFHYGLLASANAYRIKWQIEYKGRRQADKERWIAEIYPYFDLKDEDRWLERNRRLFGIRSPWFNTGFTPDANGRLYKYDGKHPKFIERTGLTETEDFRCLS
;
A
#
# COMPACT_ATOMS: atom_id res chain seq x y z
N MET A 1 22.18 5.15 -6.95
CA MET A 1 22.83 5.72 -5.74
C MET A 1 21.89 5.93 -4.54
N ILE A 2 20.56 5.73 -4.63
CA ILE A 2 19.65 5.84 -3.46
C ILE A 2 19.39 4.49 -2.77
N SER A 3 19.52 3.36 -3.49
CA SER A 3 19.43 2.00 -2.91
C SER A 3 20.38 1.78 -1.72
N ALA A 4 21.50 2.50 -1.67
CA ALA A 4 22.46 2.41 -0.57
C ALA A 4 22.01 3.16 0.70
N ARG A 5 21.19 4.21 0.58
CA ARG A 5 20.82 5.06 1.74
C ARG A 5 19.69 4.49 2.58
N VAL A 6 18.82 3.69 1.98
CA VAL A 6 17.64 3.16 2.70
C VAL A 6 17.89 1.82 3.38
N SER A 7 18.95 1.11 2.97
CA SER A 7 19.53 -0.03 3.71
C SER A 7 20.08 0.39 5.07
N ILE A 8 20.51 1.65 5.20
CA ILE A 8 21.11 2.18 6.44
C ILE A 8 20.09 2.33 7.55
N VAL A 9 18.86 2.78 7.26
CA VAL A 9 17.85 3.10 8.29
C VAL A 9 17.43 1.84 9.05
N LEU A 10 17.03 0.78 8.34
CA LEU A 10 16.63 -0.45 9.01
C LEU A 10 17.83 -1.14 9.68
N LYS A 11 19.02 -1.15 9.06
CA LYS A 11 20.23 -1.72 9.68
C LYS A 11 20.74 -0.93 10.90
N SER A 12 20.37 0.35 11.02
CA SER A 12 20.68 1.18 12.18
C SER A 12 19.69 0.98 13.33
N SER A 13 18.58 0.27 13.08
CA SER A 13 17.62 -0.11 14.10
C SER A 13 18.26 -1.06 15.10
N SER A 14 17.97 -0.87 16.39
CA SER A 14 18.36 -1.85 17.42
C SER A 14 17.61 -3.17 17.29
N LEU A 15 16.51 -3.19 16.53
CA LEU A 15 15.64 -4.34 16.30
C LEU A 15 16.02 -5.15 15.05
N TYR A 16 17.06 -4.73 14.31
CA TYR A 16 17.52 -5.43 13.12
C TYR A 16 18.33 -6.69 13.47
N GLU A 17 17.64 -7.82 13.55
CA GLU A 17 18.25 -9.14 13.78
C GLU A 17 17.75 -10.17 12.77
N VAL A 18 18.62 -11.10 12.37
CA VAL A 18 18.22 -12.21 11.49
C VAL A 18 17.15 -13.05 12.17
N GLY A 19 16.06 -13.32 11.45
CA GLY A 19 14.90 -14.02 11.97
C GLY A 19 13.77 -13.10 12.43
N ASN A 20 14.06 -11.83 12.73
CA ASN A 20 13.01 -10.82 13.02
C ASN A 20 12.23 -10.48 11.74
N TRP A 21 11.10 -9.81 11.92
CA TRP A 21 10.22 -9.39 10.84
C TRP A 21 10.18 -7.87 10.73
N ALA A 22 10.26 -7.37 9.51
CA ALA A 22 10.07 -5.96 9.20
C ALA A 22 8.70 -5.76 8.57
N TRP A 23 7.91 -4.83 9.12
CA TRP A 23 6.60 -4.43 8.59
C TRP A 23 6.68 -3.00 8.06
N ILE A 24 6.41 -2.85 6.77
CA ILE A 24 6.31 -1.54 6.11
C ILE A 24 4.87 -1.04 6.22
N LEU A 25 4.69 0.11 6.87
CA LEU A 25 3.40 0.76 7.08
C LEU A 25 3.42 2.18 6.49
N ASP A 26 2.48 2.46 5.60
CA ASP A 26 2.21 3.85 5.19
C ASP A 26 1.24 4.52 6.17
N VAL A 27 1.35 5.85 6.34
CA VAL A 27 0.53 6.62 7.30
C VAL A 27 -0.96 6.61 6.98
N ASP A 28 -1.32 6.21 5.77
CA ASP A 28 -2.69 6.08 5.27
C ASP A 28 -3.17 4.62 5.24
N GLU A 29 -2.45 3.70 5.87
CA GLU A 29 -2.77 2.27 5.95
C GLU A 29 -3.24 1.83 7.33
N PHE A 30 -4.29 1.00 7.34
CA PHE A 30 -4.98 0.57 8.54
C PHE A 30 -5.34 -0.89 8.46
N TYR A 31 -5.34 -1.59 9.59
CA TYR A 31 -5.58 -3.02 9.66
C TYR A 31 -6.68 -3.30 10.67
N ALA A 32 -7.46 -4.36 10.43
CA ALA A 32 -8.44 -4.82 11.41
C ALA A 32 -7.75 -5.37 12.66
N ASP A 33 -8.39 -5.27 13.83
CA ASP A 33 -7.82 -5.78 15.09
C ASP A 33 -7.48 -7.29 14.99
N SER A 34 -8.26 -8.06 14.21
CA SER A 34 -8.03 -9.49 13.96
C SER A 34 -6.78 -9.77 13.13
N ALA A 35 -6.40 -8.86 12.23
CA ALA A 35 -5.25 -9.02 11.35
C ALA A 35 -3.95 -9.24 12.13
N HIS A 36 -3.83 -8.61 13.31
CA HIS A 36 -2.65 -8.71 14.15
C HIS A 36 -2.48 -10.12 14.72
N GLY A 37 -3.56 -10.73 15.19
CA GLY A 37 -3.55 -12.11 15.67
C GLY A 37 -3.14 -13.08 14.56
N THR A 38 -3.70 -12.88 13.36
CA THR A 38 -3.37 -13.69 12.18
C THR A 38 -1.90 -13.52 11.78
N ILE A 39 -1.40 -12.28 11.69
CA ILE A 39 0.00 -11.99 11.37
C ILE A 39 0.93 -12.64 12.39
N ARG A 40 0.63 -12.51 13.69
CA ARG A 40 1.46 -13.09 14.76
C ARG A 40 1.50 -14.61 14.66
N ALA A 41 0.35 -15.26 14.48
CA ALA A 41 0.29 -16.71 14.30
C ALA A 41 1.08 -17.18 13.06
N THR A 42 1.02 -16.43 11.97
CA THR A 42 1.81 -16.71 10.76
C THR A 42 3.31 -16.57 11.01
N ILE A 43 3.75 -15.53 11.73
CA ILE A 43 5.15 -15.34 12.14
C ILE A 43 5.61 -16.52 13.01
N ASP A 44 4.84 -16.87 14.03
CA ASP A 44 5.19 -17.92 14.99
C ASP A 44 5.21 -19.32 14.35
N SER A 45 4.45 -19.54 13.27
CA SER A 45 4.51 -20.79 12.50
C SER A 45 5.89 -21.06 11.89
N ASN A 46 6.68 -20.00 11.65
CA ASN A 46 8.03 -20.05 11.08
C ASN A 46 8.10 -20.70 9.68
N GLN A 47 6.96 -20.86 8.99
CA GLN A 47 6.86 -21.51 7.67
C GLN A 47 7.07 -20.53 6.50
N TYR A 48 6.86 -19.24 6.75
CA TYR A 48 6.85 -18.20 5.75
C TYR A 48 7.99 -17.21 5.95
N ASN A 49 8.38 -16.52 4.89
CA ASN A 49 9.36 -15.43 4.93
C ASN A 49 8.83 -14.12 4.33
N GLN A 50 7.58 -14.12 3.88
CA GLN A 50 6.88 -12.94 3.42
C GLN A 50 5.38 -13.06 3.73
N ILE A 51 4.76 -11.95 4.11
CA ILE A 51 3.30 -11.81 4.15
C ILE A 51 2.89 -10.75 3.13
N THR A 52 2.08 -11.21 2.19
CA THR A 52 1.42 -10.38 1.21
C THR A 52 -0.01 -10.12 1.68
N VAL A 53 -0.43 -8.87 1.59
CA VAL A 53 -1.72 -8.41 2.11
C VAL A 53 -2.58 -7.94 0.95
N GLU A 54 -3.80 -8.44 0.88
CA GLU A 54 -4.83 -7.82 0.05
C GLU A 54 -5.31 -6.52 0.71
N SER A 55 -5.33 -5.45 -0.06
CA SER A 55 -5.74 -4.13 0.39
C SER A 55 -7.02 -3.66 -0.31
N LYS A 56 -7.89 -3.04 0.48
CA LYS A 56 -8.99 -2.22 0.00
C LYS A 56 -8.47 -0.80 -0.13
N PHE A 57 -8.14 -0.39 -1.35
CA PHE A 57 -7.72 0.96 -1.67
C PHE A 57 -8.94 1.86 -1.82
N PHE A 58 -9.27 2.58 -0.75
CA PHE A 58 -10.46 3.39 -0.68
C PHE A 58 -10.33 4.63 -1.55
N TYR A 59 -11.40 4.87 -2.28
CA TYR A 59 -11.62 6.06 -3.07
C TYR A 59 -12.30 7.15 -2.22
N ILE A 60 -12.38 8.36 -2.77
CA ILE A 60 -12.73 9.67 -2.16
C ILE A 60 -13.78 9.66 -1.02
N ASN A 61 -14.73 8.73 -0.98
CA ASN A 61 -15.81 8.70 0.01
C ASN A 61 -15.75 7.55 1.03
N MET A 62 -14.66 6.78 1.10
CA MET A 62 -14.51 5.59 1.97
C MET A 62 -15.57 4.49 1.79
N GLN A 63 -16.49 4.62 0.84
CA GLN A 63 -17.54 3.62 0.57
C GLN A 63 -17.25 2.82 -0.68
N HIS A 64 -16.27 3.25 -1.46
CA HIS A 64 -15.88 2.59 -2.71
C HIS A 64 -14.39 2.34 -2.71
N TYR A 65 -13.96 1.23 -3.28
CA TYR A 65 -12.55 0.85 -3.27
C TYR A 65 -12.15 0.05 -4.50
N LEU A 66 -10.84 -0.03 -4.73
CA LEU A 66 -10.21 -0.99 -5.62
C LEU A 66 -9.46 -2.03 -4.78
N ASN A 67 -9.35 -3.26 -5.28
CA ASN A 67 -8.46 -4.23 -4.66
C ASN A 67 -7.03 -3.96 -5.10
N GLU A 68 -6.07 -4.06 -4.18
CA GLU A 68 -4.66 -4.14 -4.50
C GLU A 68 -4.04 -5.29 -3.69
N THR A 69 -2.88 -5.75 -4.10
CA THR A 69 -2.10 -6.73 -3.35
C THR A 69 -0.70 -6.18 -3.17
N GLY A 70 -0.26 -6.08 -1.92
CA GLY A 70 1.03 -5.50 -1.56
C GLY A 70 1.84 -6.43 -0.66
N ASN A 71 3.15 -6.47 -0.88
CA ASN A 71 4.07 -7.15 0.04
C ASN A 71 4.36 -6.19 1.19
N ARG A 72 3.98 -6.55 2.42
CA ARG A 72 4.02 -5.64 3.58
C ARG A 72 4.95 -6.10 4.69
N LEU A 73 5.02 -7.40 4.93
CA LEU A 73 5.89 -7.96 5.95
C LEU A 73 6.87 -8.94 5.34
N PHE A 74 8.10 -8.89 5.84
CA PHE A 74 9.20 -9.69 5.34
C PHE A 74 10.06 -10.13 6.51
N ARG A 75 10.49 -11.39 6.46
CA ARG A 75 11.47 -11.90 7.40
C ARG A 75 12.86 -11.40 7.00
N ILE A 76 13.62 -10.93 7.99
CA ILE A 76 15.01 -10.51 7.84
C ILE A 76 15.86 -11.77 7.73
N ASP A 77 16.49 -11.98 6.57
CA ASP A 77 17.42 -13.07 6.35
C ASP A 77 18.88 -12.57 6.36
N ALA A 78 19.84 -13.47 6.62
CA ALA A 78 21.27 -13.12 6.68
C ALA A 78 21.83 -12.57 5.34
N GLU A 79 21.19 -12.94 4.23
CA GLU A 79 21.56 -12.49 2.87
C GLU A 79 20.94 -11.13 2.49
N ASP A 80 20.07 -10.55 3.33
CA ASP A 80 19.45 -9.25 3.06
C ASP A 80 20.47 -8.11 3.29
N GLU A 81 21.41 -7.97 2.36
CA GLU A 81 22.46 -6.94 2.43
C GLU A 81 21.92 -5.53 2.19
N CYS A 82 20.71 -5.37 1.66
CA CYS A 82 20.07 -4.07 1.42
C CYS A 82 18.55 -4.11 1.58
N PHE A 83 18.04 -3.66 2.72
CA PHE A 83 16.62 -3.28 2.84
C PHE A 83 16.37 -1.98 2.07
N VAL A 84 15.38 -1.96 1.19
CA VAL A 84 14.94 -0.73 0.53
C VAL A 84 13.42 -0.61 0.76
N PRO A 85 12.95 0.21 1.72
CA PRO A 85 11.55 0.59 1.91
C PRO A 85 11.12 1.49 0.76
N THR A 86 11.03 0.87 -0.39
CA THR A 86 10.20 1.28 -1.49
C THR A 86 9.36 0.05 -1.81
N ASN A 87 8.31 0.17 -2.61
CA ASN A 87 7.52 -0.97 -3.13
C ASN A 87 8.35 -1.98 -3.97
N LYS A 88 9.69 -1.89 -3.90
CA LYS A 88 10.71 -2.72 -4.53
C LYS A 88 11.56 -3.48 -3.52
N TRP A 89 11.08 -3.72 -2.28
CA TRP A 89 11.57 -4.92 -1.57
C TRP A 89 10.93 -6.14 -2.25
N SER A 90 11.48 -6.46 -3.42
CA SER A 90 11.03 -7.53 -4.31
C SER A 90 12.12 -8.60 -4.40
N VAL A 91 12.68 -8.99 -3.26
CA VAL A 91 13.45 -10.23 -3.25
C VAL A 91 12.43 -11.33 -3.49
N ALA A 92 12.66 -12.19 -4.47
CA ALA A 92 11.79 -13.35 -4.70
C ALA A 92 11.88 -14.29 -3.49
N LYS A 93 11.05 -14.05 -2.47
CA LYS A 93 10.99 -14.87 -1.26
C LYS A 93 10.19 -16.14 -1.58
N LYS A 94 10.71 -17.28 -1.14
CA LYS A 94 10.23 -18.62 -1.55
C LYS A 94 8.90 -19.03 -0.91
N CYS A 95 8.53 -18.47 0.25
CA CYS A 95 7.37 -18.89 1.03
C CYS A 95 6.50 -17.68 1.44
N VAL A 96 5.44 -17.45 0.68
CA VAL A 96 4.55 -16.29 0.86
C VAL A 96 3.23 -16.72 1.50
N TYR A 97 2.84 -16.05 2.58
CA TYR A 97 1.49 -16.13 3.14
C TYR A 97 0.62 -14.99 2.61
N TYR A 98 -0.61 -15.30 2.20
CA TYR A 98 -1.59 -14.31 1.75
C TYR A 98 -2.57 -14.04 2.88
N LEU A 99 -2.53 -12.83 3.44
CA LEU A 99 -3.48 -12.41 4.45
C LEU A 99 -4.86 -12.28 3.81
N SER A 100 -5.86 -12.88 4.44
CA SER A 100 -7.23 -12.95 3.92
C SER A 100 -7.82 -11.54 3.72
N ARG A 101 -8.85 -11.43 2.88
CA ARG A 101 -9.57 -10.16 2.65
C ARG A 101 -10.21 -9.57 3.90
N ASP A 102 -10.64 -10.43 4.83
CA ASP A 102 -11.30 -10.02 6.05
C ASP A 102 -10.30 -9.43 7.05
N ASP A 103 -9.07 -9.94 7.04
CA ASP A 103 -7.92 -9.41 7.77
C ASP A 103 -7.08 -8.41 6.93
N GLY A 104 -7.58 -8.04 5.76
CA GLY A 104 -6.86 -7.22 4.80
C GLY A 104 -6.62 -5.77 5.25
N MET A 105 -5.76 -5.08 4.53
CA MET A 105 -5.41 -3.69 4.80
C MET A 105 -6.44 -2.73 4.20
N PHE A 106 -6.71 -1.62 4.87
CA PHE A 106 -7.48 -0.50 4.38
C PHE A 106 -6.51 0.63 4.04
N HIS A 107 -6.45 1.03 2.78
CA HIS A 107 -5.57 2.10 2.32
C HIS A 107 -6.41 3.31 1.93
N TYR A 108 -6.28 4.39 2.70
CA TYR A 108 -7.06 5.61 2.51
C TYR A 108 -6.28 6.73 1.81
N GLY A 109 -5.38 6.36 0.90
CA GLY A 109 -4.61 7.34 0.18
C GLY A 109 -5.52 8.40 -0.44
N LEU A 110 -6.57 8.04 -1.17
CA LEU A 110 -7.35 8.99 -1.97
C LEU A 110 -8.35 9.86 -1.19
N LEU A 111 -8.06 10.16 0.07
CA LEU A 111 -8.81 11.13 0.86
C LEU A 111 -8.24 12.54 0.81
N ALA A 112 -6.99 12.69 0.36
CA ALA A 112 -6.35 13.98 0.25
C ALA A 112 -6.87 14.76 -0.98
N SER A 113 -6.85 16.09 -0.90
CA SER A 113 -7.24 16.94 -2.03
C SER A 113 -6.31 16.74 -3.24
N ALA A 114 -6.80 17.05 -4.44
CA ALA A 114 -6.02 16.99 -5.67
C ALA A 114 -4.69 17.77 -5.56
N ASN A 115 -4.73 18.94 -4.90
CA ASN A 115 -3.54 19.75 -4.70
C ASN A 115 -2.52 19.10 -3.75
N ALA A 116 -2.99 18.51 -2.63
CA ALA A 116 -2.11 17.80 -1.70
C ALA A 116 -1.38 16.64 -2.40
N TYR A 117 -2.09 15.90 -3.24
CA TYR A 117 -1.51 14.85 -4.04
C TYR A 117 -0.54 15.33 -5.12
N ARG A 118 -0.87 16.44 -5.79
CA ARG A 118 0.03 17.05 -6.77
C ARG A 118 1.36 17.40 -6.11
N ILE A 119 1.34 18.01 -4.92
CA ILE A 119 2.53 18.33 -4.13
C ILE A 119 3.28 17.04 -3.74
N LYS A 120 2.59 16.05 -3.16
CA LYS A 120 3.18 14.76 -2.78
C LYS A 120 3.87 14.07 -3.95
N TRP A 121 3.25 14.02 -5.12
CA TRP A 121 3.83 13.31 -6.26
C TRP A 121 4.95 14.12 -6.94
N GLN A 122 4.93 15.45 -6.89
CA GLN A 122 6.04 16.27 -7.39
C GLN A 122 7.35 16.04 -6.64
N ILE A 123 7.28 15.63 -5.37
CA ILE A 123 8.46 15.30 -4.54
C ILE A 123 8.87 13.82 -4.63
N GLU A 124 8.03 12.95 -5.20
CA GLU A 124 8.35 11.54 -5.45
C GLU A 124 9.31 11.36 -6.64
N TYR A 125 9.79 10.12 -6.84
CA TYR A 125 10.74 9.77 -7.91
C TYR A 125 10.22 10.13 -9.31
N LYS A 126 11.03 10.86 -10.08
CA LYS A 126 10.71 11.24 -11.48
C LYS A 126 10.75 10.02 -12.41
N GLY A 127 9.74 9.88 -13.28
CA GLY A 127 9.68 8.82 -14.31
C GLY A 127 8.35 8.78 -15.07
N ARG A 128 8.19 7.85 -16.04
CA ARG A 128 6.95 7.73 -16.85
C ARG A 128 5.68 7.60 -16.02
N ARG A 129 5.74 6.83 -14.93
CA ARG A 129 4.61 6.67 -13.98
C ARG A 129 4.22 7.98 -13.29
N GLN A 130 5.14 8.93 -13.17
CA GLN A 130 4.88 10.24 -12.58
C GLN A 130 4.07 11.12 -13.53
N ALA A 131 4.34 11.05 -14.84
CA ALA A 131 3.53 11.76 -15.84
C ALA A 131 2.08 11.23 -15.88
N ASP A 132 1.91 9.91 -15.77
CA ASP A 132 0.57 9.31 -15.75
C ASP A 132 -0.22 9.73 -14.49
N LYS A 133 0.44 9.75 -13.32
CA LYS A 133 -0.10 10.30 -12.06
C LYS A 133 -0.55 11.75 -12.21
N GLU A 134 0.33 12.62 -12.71
CA GLU A 134 0.06 14.05 -12.91
C GLU A 134 -1.08 14.29 -13.89
N ARG A 135 -1.14 13.51 -14.97
CA ARG A 135 -2.21 13.60 -15.95
C ARG A 135 -3.54 13.14 -15.36
N TRP A 136 -3.54 12.01 -14.66
CA TRP A 136 -4.75 11.48 -14.03
C TRP A 136 -5.33 12.45 -13.00
N ILE A 137 -4.46 13.07 -12.18
CA ILE A 137 -4.93 14.02 -11.17
C ILE A 137 -5.35 15.38 -11.74
N ALA A 138 -4.86 15.76 -12.90
CA ALA A 138 -5.32 16.97 -13.58
C ALA A 138 -6.65 16.75 -14.31
N GLU A 139 -6.86 15.57 -14.89
CA GLU A 139 -7.96 15.33 -15.83
C GLU A 139 -9.14 14.53 -15.26
N ILE A 140 -8.93 13.71 -14.22
CA ILE A 140 -9.95 12.80 -13.68
C ILE A 140 -10.26 13.14 -12.22
N TYR A 141 -9.26 13.05 -11.33
CA TYR A 141 -9.47 13.11 -9.88
C TYR A 141 -10.33 14.29 -9.37
N PRO A 142 -10.11 15.56 -9.80
CA PRO A 142 -10.82 16.71 -9.26
C PRO A 142 -12.30 16.75 -9.66
N TYR A 143 -12.65 16.00 -10.70
CA TYR A 143 -13.97 16.00 -11.32
C TYR A 143 -14.72 14.67 -11.12
N PHE A 144 -14.07 13.68 -10.52
CA PHE A 144 -14.61 12.34 -10.40
C PHE A 144 -15.92 12.36 -9.63
N ASP A 145 -16.96 11.79 -10.24
CA ASP A 145 -18.31 11.69 -9.70
C ASP A 145 -18.78 10.23 -9.81
N LEU A 146 -19.14 9.65 -8.66
CA LEU A 146 -19.65 8.28 -8.54
C LEU A 146 -20.99 8.07 -9.26
N LYS A 147 -21.73 9.16 -9.55
CA LYS A 147 -22.98 9.06 -10.31
C LYS A 147 -22.74 8.74 -11.79
N ASP A 148 -21.53 8.97 -12.30
CA ASP A 148 -21.18 8.82 -13.70
C ASP A 148 -19.84 8.05 -13.85
N GLU A 149 -19.71 6.93 -13.14
CA GLU A 149 -18.49 6.10 -13.18
C GLU A 149 -18.10 5.69 -14.61
N ASP A 150 -19.07 5.35 -15.47
CA ASP A 150 -18.80 4.88 -16.83
C ASP A 150 -18.11 5.94 -17.70
N ARG A 151 -18.48 7.23 -17.54
CA ARG A 151 -17.78 8.33 -18.20
C ARG A 151 -16.31 8.37 -17.77
N TRP A 152 -16.03 8.16 -16.48
CA TRP A 152 -14.66 8.18 -15.96
C TRP A 152 -13.87 6.96 -16.40
N LEU A 153 -14.48 5.78 -16.45
CA LEU A 153 -13.86 4.58 -17.02
C LEU A 153 -13.46 4.80 -18.48
N GLU A 154 -14.34 5.39 -19.28
CA GLU A 154 -14.05 5.67 -20.68
C GLU A 154 -12.97 6.74 -20.82
N ARG A 155 -12.99 7.79 -19.98
CA ARG A 155 -11.92 8.80 -19.96
C ARG A 155 -10.59 8.14 -19.63
N ASN A 156 -10.54 7.31 -18.60
CA ASN A 156 -9.32 6.64 -18.18
C ASN A 156 -8.81 5.66 -19.24
N ARG A 157 -9.71 4.94 -19.92
CA ARG A 157 -9.38 4.09 -21.08
C ARG A 157 -8.75 4.87 -22.22
N ARG A 158 -9.26 6.07 -22.53
CA ARG A 158 -8.68 6.93 -23.57
C ARG A 158 -7.30 7.48 -23.20
N LEU A 159 -7.07 7.78 -21.92
CA LEU A 159 -5.81 8.36 -21.46
C LEU A 159 -4.71 7.30 -21.29
N PHE A 160 -5.04 6.10 -20.77
CA PHE A 160 -4.06 5.11 -20.32
C PHE A 160 -4.27 3.71 -20.92
N GLY A 161 -5.32 3.48 -21.70
CA GLY A 161 -5.63 2.18 -22.30
C GLY A 161 -6.23 1.16 -21.32
N ILE A 162 -6.64 1.59 -20.12
CA ILE A 162 -7.11 0.70 -19.04
C ILE A 162 -8.57 0.97 -18.74
N ARG A 163 -9.39 -0.09 -18.63
CA ARG A 163 -10.78 0.00 -18.14
C ARG A 163 -10.81 -0.16 -16.61
N SER A 164 -10.46 0.91 -15.93
CA SER A 164 -10.45 1.03 -14.47
C SER A 164 -10.65 2.52 -14.12
N PRO A 165 -11.13 2.89 -12.92
CA PRO A 165 -11.12 4.27 -12.45
C PRO A 165 -9.68 4.79 -12.21
N TRP A 166 -8.72 3.87 -12.05
CA TRP A 166 -7.33 4.18 -11.74
C TRP A 166 -6.39 3.93 -12.92
N PHE A 167 -5.35 4.75 -13.06
CA PHE A 167 -4.44 4.76 -14.22
C PHE A 167 -3.44 3.60 -14.26
N ASN A 168 -3.40 2.74 -13.23
CA ASN A 168 -2.44 1.64 -13.10
C ASN A 168 -3.15 0.29 -12.94
N THR A 169 -2.62 -0.76 -13.58
CA THR A 169 -3.11 -2.15 -13.50
C THR A 169 -2.75 -2.85 -12.20
N GLY A 170 -1.97 -2.24 -11.31
CA GLY A 170 -1.71 -2.76 -9.96
C GLY A 170 -2.96 -2.79 -9.06
N PHE A 171 -4.04 -2.14 -9.49
CA PHE A 171 -5.31 -2.08 -8.78
C PHE A 171 -6.38 -2.81 -9.61
N THR A 172 -7.05 -3.75 -8.99
CA THR A 172 -8.05 -4.63 -9.60
C THR A 172 -9.44 -4.06 -9.34
N PRO A 173 -10.18 -3.64 -10.39
CA PRO A 173 -11.57 -3.23 -10.27
C PRO A 173 -12.52 -4.44 -10.15
N ASP A 174 -13.83 -4.19 -10.08
CA ASP A 174 -14.84 -5.23 -10.19
C ASP A 174 -14.89 -5.87 -11.60
N ALA A 175 -15.77 -6.85 -11.79
CA ALA A 175 -15.93 -7.55 -13.07
C ALA A 175 -16.31 -6.63 -14.25
N ASN A 176 -16.83 -5.43 -13.99
CA ASN A 176 -17.22 -4.44 -14.99
C ASN A 176 -16.18 -3.32 -15.18
N GLY A 177 -15.06 -3.39 -14.44
CA GLY A 177 -14.05 -2.35 -14.41
C GLY A 177 -14.38 -1.18 -13.47
N ARG A 178 -15.38 -1.30 -12.58
CA ARG A 178 -15.86 -0.28 -11.63
C ARG A 178 -15.26 -0.44 -10.23
N LEU A 179 -15.56 0.51 -9.35
CA LEU A 179 -15.20 0.40 -7.94
C LEU A 179 -16.08 -0.64 -7.22
N TYR A 180 -15.50 -1.37 -6.27
CA TYR A 180 -16.28 -2.17 -5.31
C TYR A 180 -17.00 -1.26 -4.33
N LYS A 181 -18.15 -1.69 -3.81
CA LYS A 181 -18.86 -1.02 -2.70
C LYS A 181 -18.47 -1.65 -1.37
N TYR A 182 -18.34 -0.84 -0.34
CA TYR A 182 -18.04 -1.24 1.02
C TYR A 182 -19.10 -0.70 1.98
N ASP A 183 -19.72 -1.60 2.72
CA ASP A 183 -20.76 -1.33 3.74
C ASP A 183 -20.36 -1.80 5.15
N GLY A 184 -19.12 -2.30 5.29
CA GLY A 184 -18.57 -2.77 6.55
C GLY A 184 -18.07 -1.64 7.47
N LYS A 185 -17.57 -2.03 8.64
CA LYS A 185 -16.93 -1.09 9.57
C LYS A 185 -15.50 -0.77 9.13
N HIS A 186 -15.09 0.48 9.29
CA HIS A 186 -13.70 0.87 9.08
C HIS A 186 -12.84 0.52 10.31
N PRO A 187 -11.59 0.07 10.12
CA PRO A 187 -10.67 -0.19 11.23
C PRO A 187 -10.32 1.08 12.01
N LYS A 188 -9.89 0.89 13.26
CA LYS A 188 -9.34 1.97 14.09
C LYS A 188 -7.91 2.29 13.65
N PHE A 189 -7.39 3.44 14.08
CA PHE A 189 -6.00 3.84 13.84
C PHE A 189 -5.01 2.80 14.39
N ILE A 190 -4.05 2.36 13.58
CA ILE A 190 -3.10 1.29 13.95
C ILE A 190 -2.24 1.67 15.16
N GLU A 191 -1.88 2.94 15.32
CA GLU A 191 -1.13 3.44 16.48
C GLU A 191 -1.84 3.20 17.82
N ARG A 192 -3.15 2.90 17.81
CA ARG A 192 -3.95 2.59 19.01
C ARG A 192 -4.10 1.10 19.30
N THR A 193 -3.48 0.23 18.50
CA THR A 193 -3.64 -1.24 18.56
C THR A 193 -2.73 -1.94 19.56
N GLY A 194 -1.92 -1.18 20.33
CA GLY A 194 -1.10 -1.74 21.40
C GLY A 194 0.10 -2.56 20.92
N LEU A 195 0.55 -2.40 19.67
CA LEU A 195 1.84 -2.93 19.22
C LEU A 195 2.95 -2.38 20.12
N THR A 196 3.56 -3.26 20.90
CA THR A 196 4.69 -2.93 21.76
C THR A 196 5.97 -2.88 20.94
N GLU A 197 6.72 -1.78 21.13
CA GLU A 197 8.01 -1.43 20.49
C GLU A 197 7.92 -1.01 19.02
N THR A 198 7.91 0.32 18.82
CA THR A 198 8.02 0.97 17.52
C THR A 198 9.20 1.95 17.54
N GLU A 199 10.16 1.79 16.64
CA GLU A 199 11.16 2.83 16.37
C GLU A 199 10.64 3.81 15.31
N ASP A 200 10.60 5.10 15.65
CA ASP A 200 10.15 6.17 14.74
C ASP A 200 11.34 6.80 14.00
N PHE A 201 11.53 6.38 12.75
CA PHE A 201 12.61 6.88 11.90
C PHE A 201 12.34 8.26 11.27
N ARG A 202 11.17 8.87 11.50
CA ARG A 202 10.87 10.23 10.99
C ARG A 202 11.76 11.30 11.60
N CYS A 203 12.36 11.02 12.76
CA CYS A 203 13.20 11.95 13.52
C CYS A 203 14.71 11.78 13.29
N LEU A 204 15.14 10.85 12.44
CA LEU A 204 16.55 10.70 12.10
C LEU A 204 16.94 11.76 11.04
N SER A 205 17.31 12.94 11.52
CA SER A 205 17.90 14.04 10.74
C SER A 205 19.41 13.95 10.68
#